data_AF-A0A7V9BE99-F1
#
_entry.id   AF-A0A7V9BE99-F1
#
_cell.length_a   1.000
_cell.length_b   1.000
_cell.length_c   1.000
_cell.angle_alpha   90.00
_cell.angle_beta   90.00
_cell.angle_gamma   90.00
#
_symmetry.space_group_name_H-M   'P 1'
#
loop_
_entity.id
_entity.type
_entity.pdbx_description
1 polymer ?
#
loop_
_entity_poly.entity_id
_entity_poly.type
_entity_poly.pdbx_seq_one_letter_code
_entity_poly.pdbx_strand_id
1 'polypeptide(L)'
;MSTHTGRRGGGRAARQAARLHAVVDKVPFITRTMTPVEVLSEEGLELIESNAETILEQVGIDFRDAPDARDLLREAGAEVEDERVRFPRGLARQLVQATAPQTFTQVARNPANSVEIGGMNTVFAPAYGSPFVRDLEGGRRYGTIEDFRNFVKLAYASPYLHHSGGTVCEPVDLPVNKRHL
;
A
#
# COMPACT_ATOMS: atom_id res chain seq x y z
N MET A 1 -1.81 47.89 -50.80
CA MET A 1 -2.09 47.63 -49.37
C MET A 1 -1.51 46.27 -49.03
N SER A 2 -0.36 46.25 -48.35
CA SER A 2 0.31 45.02 -47.94
C SER A 2 -0.19 44.61 -46.56
N THR A 3 -0.88 43.48 -46.45
CA THR A 3 -1.32 42.94 -45.16
C THR A 3 -0.31 41.91 -44.68
N HIS A 4 0.45 42.28 -43.66
CA HIS A 4 1.37 41.39 -42.94
C HIS A 4 0.60 40.23 -42.32
N THR A 5 0.92 39.00 -42.74
CA THR A 5 0.41 37.77 -42.13
C THR A 5 1.07 37.57 -40.76
N GLY A 6 0.27 37.69 -39.71
CA GLY A 6 0.67 37.47 -38.32
C GLY A 6 1.19 36.04 -38.08
N ARG A 7 2.34 35.96 -37.44
CA ARG A 7 3.10 34.74 -37.11
C ARG A 7 2.27 33.79 -36.22
N ARG A 8 1.95 32.59 -36.72
CA ARG A 8 1.33 31.49 -35.97
C ARG A 8 2.27 30.96 -34.86
N GLY A 9 2.31 31.64 -33.71
CA GLY A 9 3.15 31.29 -32.55
C GLY A 9 2.50 30.38 -31.50
N GLY A 10 1.22 30.01 -31.62
CA GLY A 10 0.49 29.30 -30.56
C GLY A 10 0.53 27.77 -30.60
N GLY A 11 0.88 27.17 -31.75
CA GLY A 11 0.68 25.73 -31.96
C GLY A 11 1.65 24.82 -31.18
N ARG A 12 2.84 25.30 -30.81
CA ARG A 12 3.80 24.50 -30.03
C ARG A 12 3.42 24.46 -28.55
N ALA A 13 3.09 25.61 -27.97
CA ALA A 13 2.62 25.74 -26.60
C ALA A 13 1.30 24.99 -26.39
N ALA A 14 0.35 25.10 -27.31
CA ALA A 14 -0.92 24.35 -27.25
C ALA A 14 -0.70 22.82 -27.33
N ARG A 15 0.20 22.35 -28.21
CA ARG A 15 0.56 20.92 -28.29
C ARG A 15 1.37 20.42 -27.08
N GLN A 16 2.04 21.32 -26.36
CA GLN A 16 2.73 20.99 -25.12
C GLN A 16 1.73 20.90 -23.97
N ALA A 17 0.81 21.86 -23.86
CA ALA A 17 -0.30 21.85 -22.89
C ALA A 17 -1.22 20.64 -23.08
N ALA A 18 -1.59 20.30 -24.32
CA ALA A 18 -2.40 19.13 -24.62
C ALA A 18 -1.70 17.80 -24.27
N ARG A 19 -0.37 17.72 -24.38
CA ARG A 19 0.41 16.56 -23.92
C ARG A 19 0.55 16.52 -22.40
N LEU A 20 0.68 17.66 -21.74
CA LEU A 20 0.69 17.77 -20.28
C LEU A 20 -0.67 17.41 -19.67
N HIS A 21 -1.77 17.60 -20.41
CA HIS A 21 -3.13 17.23 -20.03
C HIS A 21 -3.64 15.93 -20.67
N ALA A 22 -2.79 15.17 -21.36
CA ALA A 22 -3.18 13.84 -21.81
C ALA A 22 -3.35 12.97 -20.56
N VAL A 23 -4.60 12.74 -20.17
CA VAL A 23 -4.97 11.78 -19.15
C VAL A 23 -4.56 10.42 -19.70
N VAL A 24 -3.58 9.78 -19.06
CA VAL A 24 -3.34 8.36 -19.34
C VAL A 24 -4.62 7.64 -18.92
N ASP A 25 -5.25 6.95 -19.86
CA ASP A 25 -6.39 6.08 -19.56
C ASP A 25 -5.93 5.08 -18.51
N LYS A 26 -6.43 5.26 -17.28
CA LYS A 26 -6.11 4.36 -16.17
C LYS A 26 -7.08 3.20 -16.18
N VAL A 27 -6.53 2.00 -16.03
CA VAL A 27 -7.34 0.82 -15.79
C VAL A 27 -7.71 0.82 -14.29
N PRO A 28 -9.00 0.64 -13.94
CA PRO A 28 -9.38 0.48 -12.54
C PRO A 28 -8.75 -0.78 -11.95
N PHE A 29 -8.83 -0.92 -10.62
CA PHE A 29 -8.38 -2.15 -9.96
C PHE A 29 -9.05 -3.39 -10.54
N ILE A 30 -8.38 -4.53 -10.44
CA ILE A 30 -8.81 -5.76 -11.09
C ILE A 30 -9.91 -6.41 -10.25
N THR A 31 -11.02 -6.77 -10.87
CA THR A 31 -11.97 -7.74 -10.33
C THR A 31 -11.71 -9.10 -10.98
N ARG A 32 -11.25 -10.06 -10.17
CA ARG A 32 -10.88 -11.39 -10.65
C ARG A 32 -12.11 -12.15 -11.14
N THR A 33 -12.00 -12.77 -12.31
CA THR A 33 -13.02 -13.65 -12.88
C THR A 33 -12.76 -15.14 -12.58
N MET A 34 -11.59 -15.45 -12.04
CA MET A 34 -11.18 -16.79 -11.64
C MET A 34 -11.08 -16.91 -10.12
N THR A 35 -11.43 -18.10 -9.61
CA THR A 35 -11.23 -18.49 -8.22
C THR A 35 -9.73 -18.53 -7.89
N PRO A 36 -9.31 -18.19 -6.65
CA PRO A 36 -7.95 -18.44 -6.20
C PRO A 36 -7.53 -19.90 -6.42
N VAL A 37 -6.24 -20.12 -6.65
CA VAL A 37 -5.65 -21.46 -6.62
C VAL A 37 -5.41 -21.85 -5.17
N GLU A 38 -6.03 -22.94 -4.72
CA GLU A 38 -5.86 -23.49 -3.39
C GLU A 38 -4.77 -24.56 -3.39
N VAL A 39 -3.84 -24.48 -2.43
CA VAL A 39 -2.68 -25.38 -2.32
C VAL A 39 -2.72 -26.25 -1.06
N LEU A 40 -3.71 -26.04 -0.18
CA LEU A 40 -3.93 -26.80 1.04
C LEU A 40 -5.30 -27.47 0.98
N SER A 41 -5.42 -28.66 1.58
CA SER A 41 -6.71 -29.29 1.87
C SER A 41 -7.39 -28.60 3.06
N GLU A 42 -8.68 -28.88 3.27
CA GLU A 42 -9.41 -28.40 4.45
C GLU A 42 -8.73 -28.80 5.76
N GLU A 43 -8.36 -30.08 5.88
CA GLU A 43 -7.62 -30.61 7.04
C GLU A 43 -6.29 -29.85 7.25
N GLY A 44 -5.64 -29.43 6.16
CA GLY A 44 -4.42 -28.63 6.21
C GLY A 44 -4.67 -27.20 6.71
N LEU A 45 -5.79 -26.59 6.32
CA LEU A 45 -6.20 -25.27 6.82
C LEU A 45 -6.52 -25.35 8.31
N GLU A 46 -7.36 -26.30 8.75
CA GLU A 46 -7.71 -26.52 10.16
C GLU A 46 -6.47 -26.74 11.04
N LEU A 47 -5.50 -27.51 10.55
CA LEU A 47 -4.24 -27.75 11.25
C LEU A 47 -3.43 -26.46 11.46
N ILE A 48 -3.31 -25.62 10.42
CA ILE A 48 -2.60 -24.33 10.51
C ILE A 48 -3.32 -23.41 11.51
N GLU A 49 -4.65 -23.32 11.43
CA GLU A 49 -5.44 -22.50 12.35
C GLU A 49 -5.29 -22.95 13.81
N SER A 50 -5.41 -24.25 14.07
CA SER A 50 -5.26 -24.81 15.42
C SER A 50 -3.87 -24.58 16.01
N ASN A 51 -2.82 -24.70 15.18
CA ASN A 51 -1.45 -24.42 15.59
C ASN A 51 -1.20 -22.93 15.82
N ALA A 52 -1.78 -22.05 15.00
CA ALA A 52 -1.71 -20.60 15.21
C ALA A 52 -2.36 -20.20 16.55
N GLU A 53 -3.54 -20.73 16.84
CA GLU A 53 -4.22 -20.55 18.13
C GLU A 53 -3.36 -21.07 19.31
N THR A 54 -2.67 -22.20 19.13
CA THR A 54 -1.74 -22.73 20.14
C THR A 54 -0.57 -21.77 20.40
N ILE A 55 0.00 -21.18 19.34
CA ILE A 55 1.09 -20.20 19.47
C ILE A 55 0.58 -18.95 20.20
N LEU A 56 -0.58 -18.44 19.82
CA LEU A 56 -1.16 -17.25 20.45
C LEU A 56 -1.49 -17.45 21.94
N GLU A 57 -2.01 -18.62 22.31
CA GLU A 57 -2.37 -18.97 23.69
C GLU A 57 -1.14 -19.27 24.54
N GLN A 58 -0.24 -20.14 24.07
CA GLN A 58 0.83 -20.67 24.91
C GLN A 58 2.12 -19.84 24.84
N VAL A 59 2.46 -19.31 23.66
CA VAL A 59 3.68 -18.52 23.44
C VAL A 59 3.37 -17.03 23.59
N GLY A 60 2.34 -16.54 22.90
CA GLY A 60 1.95 -15.13 22.84
C GLY A 60 2.84 -14.27 21.93
N ILE A 61 2.58 -12.96 21.94
CA ILE A 61 3.26 -11.94 21.14
C ILE A 61 3.74 -10.81 22.07
N ASP A 62 4.96 -10.31 21.86
CA ASP A 62 5.45 -9.13 22.59
C ASP A 62 4.86 -7.84 21.99
N PHE A 63 4.23 -7.03 22.83
CA PHE A 63 3.83 -5.65 22.54
C PHE A 63 4.78 -4.72 23.30
N ARG A 64 5.92 -4.42 22.67
CA ARG A 64 7.04 -3.68 23.30
C ARG A 64 6.82 -2.18 23.26
N ASP A 65 7.22 -1.50 24.34
CA ASP A 65 7.11 -0.04 24.48
C ASP A 65 5.69 0.52 24.18
N ALA A 66 4.65 -0.31 24.39
CA ALA A 66 3.27 -0.02 24.01
C ALA A 66 2.28 -0.35 25.15
N PRO A 67 2.35 0.34 26.31
CA PRO A 67 1.48 0.06 27.46
C PRO A 67 -0.01 0.17 27.10
N ASP A 68 -0.41 1.20 26.34
CA ASP A 68 -1.82 1.41 25.97
C ASP A 68 -2.39 0.25 25.13
N ALA A 69 -1.57 -0.34 24.23
CA ALA A 69 -1.99 -1.50 23.45
C ALA A 69 -2.19 -2.73 24.33
N ARG A 70 -1.32 -2.91 25.33
CA ARG A 70 -1.44 -3.99 26.31
C ARG A 70 -2.67 -3.84 27.19
N ASP A 71 -3.02 -2.62 27.57
CA ASP A 71 -4.23 -2.34 28.35
C ASP A 71 -5.50 -2.66 27.54
N LEU A 72 -5.57 -2.21 26.28
CA LEU A 72 -6.67 -2.55 25.37
C LEU A 72 -6.85 -4.06 25.18
N LEU A 73 -5.75 -4.78 25.02
CA LEU A 73 -5.78 -6.24 24.83
C LEU A 73 -6.20 -6.95 26.12
N ARG A 74 -5.77 -6.46 27.29
CA ARG A 74 -6.21 -6.98 28.59
C ARG A 74 -7.72 -6.78 28.79
N GLU A 75 -8.23 -5.58 28.46
CA GLU A 75 -9.66 -5.29 28.51
C GLU A 75 -10.48 -6.16 27.55
N ALA A 76 -9.89 -6.51 26.40
CA ALA A 76 -10.49 -7.44 25.45
C ALA A 76 -10.43 -8.92 25.90
N GLY A 77 -9.76 -9.23 27.02
CA GLY A 77 -9.69 -10.58 27.59
C GLY A 77 -8.39 -11.34 27.30
N ALA A 78 -7.36 -10.68 26.77
CA ALA A 78 -6.03 -11.27 26.65
C ALA A 78 -5.31 -11.32 28.01
N GLU A 79 -4.43 -12.30 28.18
CA GLU A 79 -3.54 -12.39 29.34
C GLU A 79 -2.27 -11.60 29.05
N VAL A 80 -1.91 -10.68 29.95
CA VAL A 80 -0.75 -9.80 29.76
C VAL A 80 0.21 -9.94 30.92
N GLU A 81 1.44 -10.35 30.61
CA GLU A 81 2.56 -10.47 31.54
C GLU A 81 3.72 -9.62 31.04
N ASP A 82 3.95 -8.48 31.69
CA ASP A 82 4.93 -7.47 31.25
C ASP A 82 4.68 -7.02 29.79
N GLU A 83 5.58 -7.34 28.85
CA GLU A 83 5.40 -7.02 27.42
C GLU A 83 4.70 -8.14 26.64
N ARG A 84 4.57 -9.33 27.22
CA ARG A 84 4.01 -10.51 26.54
C ARG A 84 2.49 -10.51 26.66
N VAL A 85 1.81 -10.64 25.52
CA VAL A 85 0.36 -10.83 25.42
C VAL A 85 0.05 -12.23 24.89
N ARG A 86 -0.73 -13.00 25.64
CA ARG A 86 -1.28 -14.31 25.24
C ARG A 86 -2.78 -14.19 25.00
N PHE A 87 -3.26 -14.83 23.95
CA PHE A 87 -4.66 -14.75 23.55
C PHE A 87 -5.34 -16.09 23.84
N PRO A 88 -6.35 -16.14 24.72
CA PRO A 88 -7.17 -17.32 24.87
C PRO A 88 -7.73 -17.78 23.53
N ARG A 89 -7.87 -19.10 23.36
CA ARG A 89 -8.32 -19.67 22.09
C ARG A 89 -9.62 -19.06 21.60
N GLY A 90 -9.62 -18.65 20.33
CA GLY A 90 -10.76 -18.04 19.66
C GLY A 90 -10.93 -16.55 19.90
N LEU A 91 -10.23 -15.94 20.87
CA LEU A 91 -10.36 -14.51 21.14
C LEU A 91 -9.98 -13.66 19.92
N ALA A 92 -8.81 -13.92 19.32
CA ALA A 92 -8.33 -13.18 18.17
C ALA A 92 -9.31 -13.28 16.99
N ARG A 93 -9.80 -14.50 16.70
CA ARG A 93 -10.80 -14.76 15.66
C ARG A 93 -12.11 -14.02 15.94
N GLN A 94 -12.62 -14.09 17.17
CA GLN A 94 -13.86 -13.42 17.57
C GLN A 94 -13.76 -11.91 17.38
N LEU A 95 -12.67 -11.28 17.82
CA LEU A 95 -12.45 -9.85 17.68
C LEU A 95 -12.44 -9.42 16.20
N VAL A 96 -11.72 -10.17 15.35
CA VAL A 96 -11.67 -9.92 13.90
C VAL A 96 -13.06 -10.09 13.28
N GLN A 97 -13.76 -11.19 13.54
CA GLN A 97 -15.09 -11.45 12.97
C GLN A 97 -16.15 -10.45 13.41
N ALA A 98 -16.08 -9.96 14.65
CA ALA A 98 -17.05 -9.03 15.20
C ALA A 98 -16.90 -7.60 14.65
N THR A 99 -15.70 -7.20 14.22
CA THR A 99 -15.40 -5.78 13.98
C THR A 99 -14.70 -5.45 12.66
N ALA A 100 -14.00 -6.40 12.04
CA ALA A 100 -13.26 -6.15 10.81
C ALA A 100 -14.18 -6.25 9.57
N PRO A 101 -14.19 -5.25 8.68
CA PRO A 101 -14.96 -5.33 7.45
C PRO A 101 -14.31 -6.31 6.45
N GLN A 102 -15.13 -7.10 5.75
CA GLN A 102 -14.64 -7.99 4.69
C GLN A 102 -14.16 -7.23 3.44
N THR A 103 -14.76 -6.06 3.19
CA THR A 103 -14.38 -5.16 2.11
C THR A 103 -14.50 -3.70 2.56
N PHE A 104 -13.66 -2.83 2.02
CA PHE A 104 -13.78 -1.39 2.21
C PHE A 104 -13.17 -0.61 1.05
N THR A 105 -13.67 0.60 0.83
CA THR A 105 -13.13 1.52 -0.17
C THR A 105 -11.98 2.35 0.41
N GLN A 106 -10.81 2.28 -0.21
CA GLN A 106 -9.73 3.22 0.02
C GLN A 106 -9.91 4.42 -0.93
N VAL A 107 -10.28 5.57 -0.36
CA VAL A 107 -10.66 6.77 -1.12
C VAL A 107 -9.42 7.53 -1.60
N ALA A 108 -9.39 7.85 -2.90
CA ALA A 108 -8.34 8.67 -3.50
C ALA A 108 -8.77 10.14 -3.64
N ARG A 109 -7.79 11.06 -3.70
CA ARG A 109 -8.05 12.50 -3.93
C ARG A 109 -8.88 12.78 -5.19
N ASN A 110 -8.67 11.97 -6.23
CA ASN A 110 -9.53 11.91 -7.39
C ASN A 110 -10.36 10.64 -7.22
N PRO A 111 -11.68 10.75 -6.94
CA PRO A 111 -12.53 9.60 -6.66
C PRO A 111 -12.54 8.53 -7.75
N ALA A 112 -12.22 8.89 -9.00
CA ALA A 112 -12.06 7.92 -10.10
C ALA A 112 -10.87 6.95 -9.92
N ASN A 113 -9.97 7.24 -8.96
CA ASN A 113 -8.85 6.36 -8.59
C ASN A 113 -9.06 5.68 -7.23
N SER A 114 -10.24 5.80 -6.62
CA SER A 114 -10.54 5.04 -5.40
C SER A 114 -10.52 3.55 -5.72
N VAL A 115 -10.05 2.75 -4.75
CA VAL A 115 -9.92 1.30 -4.91
C VAL A 115 -10.72 0.55 -3.85
N GLU A 116 -11.21 -0.62 -4.20
CA GLU A 116 -11.88 -1.51 -3.25
C GLU A 116 -10.90 -2.57 -2.75
N ILE A 117 -10.76 -2.68 -1.43
CA ILE A 117 -9.90 -3.67 -0.77
C ILE A 117 -10.76 -4.83 -0.28
N GLY A 118 -10.33 -6.06 -0.56
CA GLY A 118 -11.03 -7.29 -0.18
C GLY A 118 -11.86 -7.92 -1.30
N GLY A 119 -12.51 -9.04 -1.00
CA GLY A 119 -13.33 -9.80 -1.95
C GLY A 119 -12.56 -10.30 -3.18
N MET A 120 -13.15 -10.15 -4.36
CA MET A 120 -12.55 -10.57 -5.63
C MET A 120 -11.58 -9.54 -6.22
N ASN A 121 -11.29 -8.46 -5.49
CA ASN A 121 -10.50 -7.35 -6.01
C ASN A 121 -8.99 -7.60 -5.89
N THR A 122 -8.21 -6.95 -6.73
CA THR A 122 -6.74 -6.95 -6.70
C THR A 122 -6.21 -5.57 -7.02
N VAL A 123 -5.46 -5.00 -6.07
CA VAL A 123 -4.90 -3.65 -6.11
C VAL A 123 -3.38 -3.78 -6.15
N PHE A 124 -2.73 -3.19 -7.16
CA PHE A 124 -1.28 -3.17 -7.26
C PHE A 124 -0.73 -1.84 -6.76
N ALA A 125 0.35 -1.93 -5.99
CA ALA A 125 1.13 -0.81 -5.49
C ALA A 125 2.62 -1.05 -5.80
N PRO A 126 3.44 0.01 -5.86
CA PRO A 126 4.89 -0.13 -5.98
C PRO A 126 5.53 -0.84 -4.78
N ALA A 127 6.82 -1.17 -4.93
CA ALA A 127 7.65 -1.65 -3.83
C ALA A 127 7.68 -0.66 -2.64
N TYR A 128 8.04 -1.15 -1.45
CA TYR A 128 8.03 -0.38 -0.20
C TYR A 128 9.31 -0.61 0.62
N GLY A 129 9.93 0.46 1.11
CA GLY A 129 10.99 0.45 2.13
C GLY A 129 12.43 0.37 1.63
N SER A 130 12.67 0.30 0.32
CA SER A 130 14.02 0.14 -0.24
C SER A 130 14.91 1.37 0.02
N PRO A 131 16.03 1.26 0.75
CA PRO A 131 16.93 2.39 0.96
C PRO A 131 17.89 2.64 -0.21
N PHE A 132 17.98 1.68 -1.13
CA PHE A 132 18.80 1.76 -2.33
C PHE A 132 17.93 1.77 -3.58
N VAL A 133 18.37 2.53 -4.56
CA VAL A 133 17.82 2.54 -5.92
C VAL A 133 18.88 2.06 -6.90
N ARG A 134 18.43 1.66 -8.09
CA ARG A 134 19.30 1.27 -9.18
C ARG A 134 18.83 1.88 -10.49
N ASP A 135 19.75 2.53 -11.19
CA ASP A 135 19.56 2.97 -12.58
C ASP A 135 20.73 2.48 -13.47
N LEU A 136 20.64 2.72 -14.78
CA LEU A 136 21.62 2.23 -15.76
C LEU A 136 22.95 3.00 -15.73
N GLU A 137 22.96 4.24 -15.24
CA GLU A 137 24.12 5.13 -15.29
C GLU A 137 24.89 5.12 -13.96
N GLY A 138 24.19 5.35 -12.84
CA GLY A 138 24.72 5.44 -11.49
C GLY A 138 24.73 4.12 -10.71
N GLY A 139 24.21 3.03 -11.29
CA GLY A 139 24.22 1.71 -10.64
C GLY A 139 23.44 1.70 -9.32
N ARG A 140 23.89 0.93 -8.33
CA ARG A 140 23.25 0.86 -7.00
C ARG A 140 23.74 2.00 -6.11
N ARG A 141 22.82 2.84 -5.63
CA ARG A 141 23.09 3.99 -4.76
C ARG A 141 21.96 4.21 -3.76
N TYR A 142 22.16 5.06 -2.76
CA TYR A 142 21.08 5.45 -1.84
C TYR A 142 19.97 6.19 -2.60
N GLY A 143 18.72 5.97 -2.15
CA GLY A 143 17.56 6.70 -2.64
C GLY A 143 17.57 8.16 -2.18
N THR A 144 17.02 9.02 -3.03
CA THR A 144 16.83 10.45 -2.79
C THR A 144 15.35 10.83 -2.88
N ILE A 145 14.99 12.04 -2.45
CA ILE A 145 13.63 12.56 -2.66
C ILE A 145 13.25 12.65 -4.15
N GLU A 146 14.23 12.85 -5.03
CA GLU A 146 13.96 12.86 -6.47
C GLU A 146 13.66 11.46 -7.00
N ASP A 147 14.37 10.43 -6.51
CA ASP A 147 14.03 9.04 -6.84
C ASP A 147 12.63 8.69 -6.35
N PHE A 148 12.27 9.11 -5.14
CA PHE A 148 10.92 8.93 -4.59
C PHE A 148 9.87 9.56 -5.52
N ARG A 149 10.06 10.82 -5.90
CA ARG A 149 9.17 11.54 -6.82
C ARG A 149 9.10 10.84 -8.18
N ASN A 150 10.20 10.31 -8.68
CA ASN A 150 10.23 9.60 -9.94
C ASN A 150 9.44 8.30 -9.87
N PHE A 151 9.55 7.50 -8.80
CA PHE A 151 8.71 6.33 -8.60
C PHE A 151 7.23 6.68 -8.47
N VAL A 152 6.87 7.77 -7.78
CA VAL A 152 5.49 8.26 -7.73
C VAL A 152 4.98 8.65 -9.12
N LYS A 153 5.77 9.39 -9.91
CA LYS A 153 5.42 9.75 -11.30
C LYS A 153 5.24 8.50 -12.17
N LEU A 154 6.13 7.51 -12.04
CA LEU A 154 6.05 6.24 -12.77
C LEU A 154 4.82 5.42 -12.35
N ALA A 155 4.52 5.34 -11.06
CA ALA A 155 3.32 4.69 -10.56
C ALA A 155 2.05 5.39 -11.08
N TYR A 156 2.04 6.72 -11.11
CA TYR A 156 0.94 7.49 -11.67
C TYR A 156 0.76 7.28 -13.19
N ALA A 157 1.86 7.21 -13.93
CA ALA A 157 1.85 7.02 -15.38
C ALA A 157 1.55 5.58 -15.81
N SER A 158 1.77 4.60 -14.93
CA SER A 158 1.42 3.21 -15.20
C SER A 158 -0.10 3.02 -15.20
N PRO A 159 -0.67 2.42 -16.26
CA PRO A 159 -2.09 2.10 -16.27
C PRO A 159 -2.47 0.96 -15.32
N TYR A 160 -1.48 0.20 -14.82
CA TYR A 160 -1.68 -1.02 -14.03
C TYR A 160 -1.29 -0.88 -12.55
N LEU A 161 -0.86 0.30 -12.11
CA LEU A 161 -0.62 0.59 -10.70
C LEU A 161 -1.79 1.43 -10.16
N HIS A 162 -2.59 0.81 -9.31
CA HIS A 162 -3.85 1.37 -8.82
C HIS A 162 -3.65 2.26 -7.59
N HIS A 163 -2.60 2.01 -6.80
CA HIS A 163 -2.24 2.76 -5.61
C HIS A 163 -0.80 3.30 -5.72
N SER A 164 -0.54 4.52 -5.22
CA SER A 164 0.79 5.15 -5.36
C SER A 164 1.87 4.56 -4.45
N GLY A 165 1.48 3.70 -3.49
CA GLY A 165 2.35 3.13 -2.48
C GLY A 165 2.48 4.03 -1.24
N GLY A 166 3.57 3.85 -0.50
CA GLY A 166 3.96 4.72 0.62
C GLY A 166 5.44 5.06 0.49
N THR A 167 6.29 4.36 1.23
CA THR A 167 7.75 4.54 1.17
C THR A 167 8.34 3.86 -0.07
N VAL A 168 8.06 4.37 -1.27
CA VAL A 168 8.47 3.73 -2.54
C VAL A 168 9.98 3.61 -2.73
N CYS A 169 10.73 4.49 -2.05
CA CYS A 169 12.12 4.30 -1.67
C CYS A 169 12.40 5.18 -0.44
N GLU A 170 13.51 4.96 0.26
CA GLU A 170 13.90 5.84 1.37
C GLU A 170 14.64 7.09 0.83
N PRO A 171 14.17 8.32 1.07
CA PRO A 171 14.87 9.54 0.67
C PRO A 171 15.95 9.91 1.70
N VAL A 172 17.14 9.34 1.54
CA VAL A 172 18.24 9.46 2.52
C VAL A 172 18.85 10.87 2.55
N ASP A 173 18.61 11.68 1.51
CA ASP A 173 19.01 13.09 1.42
C ASP A 173 18.15 14.04 2.25
N LEU A 174 17.09 13.54 2.92
CA LEU A 174 16.26 14.31 3.84
C LEU A 174 16.50 13.91 5.31
N PRO A 175 16.40 14.85 6.27
CA PRO A 175 16.44 14.52 7.70
C PRO A 175 15.40 13.47 8.09
N VAL A 176 15.81 12.45 8.87
CA VAL A 176 14.95 11.32 9.28
C VAL A 176 13.65 11.78 9.93
N ASN A 177 13.71 12.78 10.80
CA ASN A 177 12.55 13.31 11.51
C ASN A 177 11.61 14.16 10.64
N LYS A 178 11.94 14.42 9.37
CA LYS A 178 11.15 15.27 8.46
C LYS A 178 10.73 14.60 7.17
N ARG A 179 11.35 13.48 6.77
CA ARG A 179 11.15 12.86 5.46
C ARG A 179 9.77 12.24 5.20
N HIS A 180 8.92 12.18 6.23
CA HIS A 180 7.52 11.73 6.11
C HIS A 180 6.57 12.85 5.66
N LEU A 181 7.01 14.12 5.67
CA LEU A 181 6.25 15.30 5.24
C LEU A 181 6.32 15.48 3.72
#